data_AF-A0A165P5S3-F1
#
_entry.id   AF-A0A165P5S3-F1
#
_cell.length_a   1.000
_cell.length_b   1.000
_cell.length_c   1.000
_cell.angle_alpha   90.00
_cell.angle_beta   90.00
_cell.angle_gamma   90.00
#
_symmetry.space_group_name_H-M   'P 1'
#
loop_
_entity.id
_entity.type
_entity.pdbx_description
1 polymer ?
#
loop_
_entity_poly.entity_id
_entity_poly.type
_entity_poly.pdbx_seq_one_letter_code
_entity_poly.pdbx_strand_id
1 'polypeptide(L)'
;MSLISQPQADLYKRLIQETIRFIASGGLMRKWTTAAAAAAAKSNERPAMSRQVASGKGGATAYNVFLAALVHVVRTSKSLVALHLPAISWPWNVADANRFTTPVWDIVKAHPDVMALCSRVAKQRRRLRESAPPRRNWTS
;
A
#
# COMPACT_ATOMS: atom_id res chain seq x y z
N MET A 1 11.21 -19.36 20.60
CA MET A 1 11.91 -18.34 19.78
C MET A 1 12.00 -18.87 18.36
N SER A 2 11.26 -18.30 17.41
CA SER A 2 11.27 -18.79 16.02
C SER A 2 12.55 -18.35 15.33
N LEU A 3 13.40 -19.31 14.98
CA LEU A 3 14.59 -19.12 14.15
C LEU A 3 14.15 -18.76 12.73
N ILE A 4 14.09 -17.46 12.43
CA ILE A 4 14.04 -17.01 11.05
C ILE A 4 15.36 -17.48 10.42
N SER A 5 15.29 -18.33 9.39
CA SER A 5 16.49 -18.77 8.67
C SER A 5 17.18 -17.55 8.06
N GLN A 6 18.52 -17.52 8.02
CA GLN A 6 19.27 -16.38 7.45
C GLN A 6 18.76 -15.95 6.05
N PRO A 7 18.42 -16.86 5.11
CA PRO A 7 17.87 -16.48 3.81
C PRO A 7 16.53 -15.72 3.90
N GLN A 8 15.71 -16.03 4.90
CA GLN A 8 14.43 -15.37 5.12
C GLN A 8 14.63 -13.99 5.77
N ALA A 9 15.64 -13.83 6.63
CA ALA A 9 16.02 -12.53 7.18
C ALA A 9 16.52 -11.57 6.09
N ASP A 10 17.32 -12.07 5.15
CA ASP A 10 17.80 -11.29 4.01
C ASP A 10 16.67 -10.86 3.07
N LEU A 11 15.70 -11.75 2.82
CA LEU A 11 14.50 -11.41 2.07
C LEU A 11 13.75 -10.26 2.75
N TYR A 12 13.47 -10.35 4.05
CA TYR A 12 12.74 -9.30 4.76
C TYR A 12 13.49 -7.97 4.75
N LYS A 13 14.81 -8.00 4.98
CA LYS A 13 15.66 -6.80 4.91
C LYS A 13 15.57 -6.13 3.54
N ARG A 14 15.64 -6.91 2.46
CA ARG A 14 15.54 -6.39 1.09
C ARG A 14 14.15 -5.85 0.79
N LEU A 15 13.09 -6.55 1.19
CA LEU A 15 11.71 -6.09 1.02
C LEU A 15 11.46 -4.79 1.79
N ILE A 16 11.98 -4.65 3.01
CA ILE A 16 11.90 -3.41 3.80
C ILE A 16 12.60 -2.26 3.06
N GLN A 17 13.84 -2.47 2.63
CA GLN A 17 14.62 -1.44 1.92
C GLN A 17 13.93 -0.96 0.65
N GLU A 18 13.46 -1.89 -0.19
CA GLU A 18 12.73 -1.56 -1.42
C GLU A 18 11.39 -0.88 -1.13
N THR A 19 10.70 -1.29 -0.06
CA THR A 19 9.46 -0.63 0.38
C THR A 19 9.71 0.81 0.80
N ILE A 20 10.74 1.07 1.60
CA ILE A 20 11.12 2.42 2.02
C ILE A 20 11.53 3.27 0.82
N ARG A 21 12.35 2.74 -0.10
CA ARG A 21 12.73 3.42 -1.36
C ARG A 21 11.52 3.77 -2.21
N PHE A 22 10.56 2.86 -2.33
CA PHE A 22 9.33 3.10 -3.09
C PHE A 22 8.46 4.20 -2.47
N ILE A 23 8.36 4.25 -1.14
CA ILE A 23 7.66 5.33 -0.44
C ILE A 23 8.41 6.66 -0.61
N ALA A 24 9.71 6.67 -0.35
CA ALA A 24 10.56 7.86 -0.41
C ALA A 24 10.63 8.49 -1.81
N SER A 25 10.66 7.67 -2.87
CA SER A 25 10.64 8.14 -4.26
C SER A 25 9.30 8.74 -4.71
N GLY A 26 8.27 8.72 -3.86
CA GLY A 26 6.92 9.16 -4.20
C GLY A 26 6.17 8.21 -5.12
N GLY A 27 6.71 7.02 -5.40
CA GLY A 27 6.09 6.04 -6.29
C GLY A 27 4.69 5.63 -5.84
N LEU A 28 4.51 5.46 -4.52
CA LEU A 28 3.20 5.13 -3.95
C LEU A 28 2.17 6.24 -4.18
N MET A 29 2.56 7.50 -3.98
CA MET A 29 1.70 8.66 -4.21
C MET A 29 1.31 8.77 -5.69
N ARG A 30 2.27 8.63 -6.62
CA ARG A 30 2.00 8.61 -8.06
C ARG A 30 0.99 7.52 -8.44
N LYS A 31 1.14 6.32 -7.87
CA LYS A 31 0.19 5.22 -8.10
C LYS A 31 -1.22 5.57 -7.65
N TRP A 32 -1.37 6.18 -6.48
CA TRP A 32 -2.69 6.59 -5.99
C TRP A 32 -3.29 7.73 -6.81
N THR A 33 -2.50 8.70 -7.25
CA THR A 33 -2.99 9.78 -8.11
C THR A 33 -3.43 9.24 -9.48
N THR A 34 -2.65 8.36 -10.10
CA THR A 34 -3.02 7.74 -11.38
C THR A 34 -4.28 6.88 -11.24
N ALA A 35 -4.39 6.08 -10.17
CA ALA A 35 -5.60 5.29 -9.92
C ALA A 35 -6.84 6.17 -9.68
N ALA A 36 -6.68 7.29 -8.96
CA ALA A 36 -7.74 8.26 -8.75
C ALA A 36 -8.17 8.92 -10.08
N ALA A 37 -7.21 9.32 -10.92
CA ALA A 37 -7.49 9.88 -12.24
C ALA A 37 -8.22 8.88 -13.16
N ALA A 38 -7.78 7.62 -13.19
CA ALA A 38 -8.43 6.56 -13.96
C ALA A 38 -9.85 6.25 -13.46
N ALA A 39 -10.07 6.29 -12.14
CA ALA A 39 -11.40 6.13 -11.57
C ALA A 39 -12.31 7.33 -11.90
N ALA A 40 -11.76 8.55 -11.94
CA ALA A 40 -12.49 9.74 -12.35
C ALA A 40 -12.93 9.65 -13.82
N ALA A 41 -12.02 9.25 -14.73
CA ALA A 41 -12.31 9.06 -16.14
C ALA A 41 -13.46 8.05 -16.37
N LYS A 42 -13.40 6.88 -15.72
CA LYS A 42 -14.46 5.86 -15.79
C LYS A 42 -15.80 6.32 -15.19
N SER A 43 -15.78 7.24 -14.24
CA SER A 43 -17.01 7.74 -13.59
C SER A 43 -17.74 8.80 -14.40
N ASN A 44 -17.09 9.42 -15.38
CA ASN A 44 -17.74 10.32 -16.34
C ASN A 44 -18.51 9.57 -17.44
N GLU A 45 -18.33 8.25 -17.54
CA GLU A 45 -18.95 7.41 -18.58
C GLU A 45 -20.15 6.56 -18.08
N ARG A 46 -20.43 6.53 -16.77
CA ARG A 46 -21.50 5.67 -16.19
C ARG A 46 -22.56 6.47 -15.42
N PRO A 47 -23.87 6.30 -15.72
CA PRO A 47 -24.95 6.96 -14.98
C PRO A 47 -25.02 6.47 -13.53
N ALA A 48 -25.60 7.31 -12.69
CA ALA A 48 -25.46 7.37 -11.23
C ALA A 48 -26.16 6.24 -10.43
N MET A 49 -26.02 4.97 -10.82
CA MET A 49 -26.42 3.84 -9.98
C MET A 49 -25.21 2.98 -9.60
N SER A 50 -25.19 2.59 -8.32
CA SER A 50 -24.16 1.77 -7.67
C SER A 50 -22.89 2.50 -7.19
N ARG A 51 -23.04 3.63 -6.47
CA ARG A 51 -21.96 4.23 -5.65
C ARG A 51 -21.99 3.70 -4.20
N GLN A 52 -21.71 2.41 -4.02
CA GLN A 52 -21.44 1.87 -2.68
C GLN A 52 -20.00 1.37 -2.49
N VAL A 53 -19.11 1.60 -3.46
CA VAL A 53 -17.70 1.14 -3.37
C VAL A 53 -16.73 2.30 -3.59
N ALA A 54 -16.90 3.38 -2.83
CA ALA A 54 -15.83 4.37 -2.62
C ALA A 54 -15.70 4.71 -1.13
N SER A 55 -16.13 3.82 -0.25
CA SER A 55 -15.77 3.87 1.17
C SER A 55 -14.34 3.36 1.33
N GLY A 56 -13.37 4.16 0.86
CA GLY A 56 -11.95 4.04 1.22
C GLY A 56 -11.71 4.45 2.68
N LYS A 57 -12.56 3.97 3.61
CA LYS A 57 -12.50 4.13 5.07
C LYS A 57 -11.29 3.44 5.72
N GLY A 58 -10.31 3.00 4.95
CA GLY A 58 -8.98 2.73 5.49
C GLY A 58 -8.31 4.07 5.79
N GLY A 59 -8.31 4.47 7.06
CA GLY A 59 -7.65 5.69 7.52
C GLY A 59 -6.23 5.80 6.95
N ALA A 60 -5.83 6.99 6.53
CA ALA A 60 -4.46 7.22 6.10
C ALA A 60 -3.55 7.15 7.33
N THR A 61 -3.21 5.94 7.76
CA THR A 61 -2.28 5.64 8.84
C THR A 61 -0.91 5.30 8.24
N ALA A 62 0.15 5.46 9.03
CA ALA A 62 1.49 5.04 8.65
C ALA A 62 1.51 3.54 8.26
N TYR A 63 0.78 2.71 9.00
CA TYR A 63 0.60 1.29 8.69
C TYR A 63 0.02 1.07 7.29
N ASN A 64 -1.07 1.75 6.93
CA ASN A 64 -1.72 1.57 5.63
C ASN A 64 -0.87 2.05 4.45
N VAL A 65 -0.02 3.07 4.68
CA VAL A 65 0.99 3.51 3.71
C VAL A 65 2.02 2.40 3.50
N PHE A 66 2.57 1.89 4.59
CA PHE A 66 3.59 0.85 4.55
C PHE A 66 3.07 -0.45 3.94
N LEU A 67 1.90 -0.93 4.38
CA LEU A 67 1.21 -2.10 3.82
C LEU A 67 0.99 -1.97 2.32
N ALA A 68 0.47 -0.84 1.84
CA ALA A 68 0.23 -0.64 0.41
C ALA A 68 1.53 -0.65 -0.42
N ALA A 69 2.60 -0.07 0.13
CA ALA A 69 3.91 -0.10 -0.51
C ALA A 69 4.53 -1.50 -0.52
N LEU A 70 4.50 -2.20 0.61
CA LEU A 70 5.02 -3.56 0.74
C LEU A 70 4.29 -4.52 -0.20
N VAL A 71 2.97 -4.42 -0.28
CA VAL A 71 2.17 -5.23 -1.19
C VAL A 71 2.57 -4.98 -2.65
N HIS A 72 2.87 -3.73 -2.99
CA HIS A 72 3.37 -3.42 -4.34
C HIS A 72 4.73 -4.05 -4.59
N VAL A 73 5.68 -3.86 -3.67
CA VAL A 73 7.07 -4.36 -3.80
C VAL A 73 7.10 -5.88 -3.91
N VAL A 74 6.33 -6.59 -3.08
CA VAL A 74 6.28 -8.05 -3.17
C VAL A 74 5.63 -8.51 -4.48
N ARG A 75 4.60 -7.80 -4.97
CA ARG A 75 3.99 -8.08 -6.28
C ARG A 75 4.93 -7.81 -7.44
N THR A 76 5.91 -6.91 -7.32
CA THR A 76 6.93 -6.67 -8.35
C THR A 76 8.12 -7.63 -8.22
N SER A 77 8.41 -8.08 -7.00
CA SER A 77 9.52 -8.98 -6.68
C SER A 77 9.09 -10.44 -6.54
N LYS A 78 8.03 -10.87 -7.26
CA LYS A 78 7.42 -12.20 -7.13
C LYS A 78 8.41 -13.35 -7.24
N SER A 79 9.30 -13.29 -8.23
CA SER A 79 10.32 -14.32 -8.47
C SER A 79 11.25 -14.48 -7.27
N LEU A 80 11.70 -13.36 -6.69
CA LEU A 80 12.52 -13.36 -5.49
C LEU A 80 11.75 -13.94 -4.29
N VAL A 81 10.49 -13.54 -4.08
CA VAL A 81 9.70 -14.04 -2.96
C VAL A 81 9.40 -15.54 -3.10
N ALA A 82 9.10 -16.02 -4.31
CA ALA A 82 8.84 -17.43 -4.58
C ALA A 82 10.05 -18.32 -4.31
N LEU A 83 11.28 -17.82 -4.54
CA LEU A 83 12.52 -18.54 -4.27
C LEU A 83 12.70 -18.83 -2.76
N HIS A 84 12.33 -17.87 -1.92
CA HIS A 84 12.54 -17.96 -0.47
C HIS A 84 11.33 -18.51 0.29
N LEU A 85 10.12 -18.43 -0.29
CA LEU A 85 8.88 -18.84 0.34
C LEU A 85 7.96 -19.54 -0.70
N PRO A 86 8.29 -20.80 -1.07
CA PRO A 86 7.58 -21.52 -2.13
C PRO A 86 6.13 -21.89 -1.77
N ALA A 87 5.77 -21.85 -0.48
CA ALA A 87 4.42 -22.15 0.01
C ALA A 87 3.39 -21.03 -0.27
N ILE A 88 3.80 -19.93 -0.91
CA ILE A 88 2.90 -18.82 -1.24
C ILE A 88 2.17 -19.11 -2.55
N SER A 89 0.86 -19.29 -2.45
CA SER A 89 -0.04 -19.36 -3.60
C SER A 89 -0.29 -17.97 -4.17
N TRP A 90 -0.14 -17.84 -5.49
CA TRP A 90 -0.56 -16.65 -6.23
C TRP A 90 -1.92 -16.90 -6.90
N PRO A 91 -2.85 -15.93 -6.96
CA PRO A 91 -2.73 -14.55 -6.51
C PRO A 91 -2.81 -14.41 -4.98
N TRP A 92 -2.02 -13.46 -4.46
CA TRP A 92 -1.94 -13.17 -3.03
C TRP A 92 -3.28 -12.74 -2.44
N ASN A 93 -3.72 -13.43 -1.40
CA ASN A 93 -4.90 -13.05 -0.63
C ASN A 93 -4.54 -12.09 0.52
N VAL A 94 -5.56 -11.60 1.24
CA VAL A 94 -5.37 -10.65 2.36
C VAL A 94 -4.63 -11.30 3.53
N ALA A 95 -4.86 -12.59 3.79
CA ALA A 95 -4.17 -13.31 4.86
C ALA A 95 -2.66 -13.44 4.58
N ASP A 96 -2.29 -13.72 3.33
CA ASP A 96 -0.88 -13.79 2.91
C ASP A 96 -0.21 -12.42 3.05
N ALA A 97 -0.88 -11.35 2.62
CA ALA A 97 -0.38 -9.99 2.78
C ALA A 97 -0.15 -9.65 4.26
N ASN A 98 -1.10 -9.98 5.14
CA ASN A 98 -0.96 -9.76 6.58
C ASN A 98 0.18 -10.60 7.19
N ARG A 99 0.34 -11.86 6.77
CA ARG A 99 1.41 -12.75 7.25
C ARG A 99 2.81 -12.19 6.99
N PHE A 100 2.99 -11.46 5.90
CA PHE A 100 4.23 -10.73 5.61
C PHE A 100 4.32 -9.38 6.30
N THR A 101 3.22 -8.64 6.30
CA THR A 101 3.26 -7.24 6.73
C THR A 101 3.38 -7.12 8.23
N THR A 102 2.76 -7.99 9.02
CA THR A 102 2.82 -7.95 10.49
C THR A 102 4.25 -8.05 11.03
N PRO A 103 5.04 -9.11 10.73
CA PRO A 103 6.40 -9.21 11.27
C PRO A 103 7.31 -8.08 10.76
N VAL A 104 7.13 -7.66 9.51
CA VAL A 104 7.91 -6.56 8.94
C VAL A 104 7.53 -5.23 9.59
N TRP A 105 6.26 -5.00 9.85
CA TRP A 105 5.77 -3.79 10.51
C TRP A 105 6.24 -3.69 11.95
N ASP A 106 6.29 -4.81 12.67
CA ASP A 106 6.79 -4.82 14.05
C ASP A 106 8.26 -4.40 14.15
N ILE A 107 9.07 -4.71 13.13
CA ILE A 107 10.43 -4.21 12.99
C ILE A 107 10.41 -2.72 12.62
N VAL A 108 9.65 -2.36 11.60
CA VAL A 108 9.64 -1.00 11.03
C VAL A 108 9.11 0.04 12.01
N LYS A 109 8.11 -0.28 12.84
CA LYS A 109 7.52 0.66 13.80
C LYS A 109 8.50 1.10 14.90
N ALA A 110 9.57 0.34 15.12
CA ALA A 110 10.66 0.70 16.03
C ALA A 110 11.63 1.74 15.43
N HIS A 111 11.51 2.07 14.15
CA HIS A 111 12.36 3.05 13.45
C HIS A 111 11.62 4.37 13.22
N PRO A 112 11.93 5.44 13.99
CA PRO A 112 11.21 6.71 13.93
C PRO A 112 11.21 7.37 12.54
N ASP A 113 12.30 7.26 11.80
CA ASP A 113 12.42 7.88 10.46
C ASP A 113 11.45 7.28 9.45
N VAL A 114 11.29 5.96 9.49
CA VAL A 114 10.35 5.25 8.61
C VAL A 114 8.92 5.58 9.00
N MET A 115 8.63 5.65 10.29
CA MET A 115 7.33 6.09 10.81
C MET A 115 6.99 7.53 10.41
N ALA A 116 7.97 8.44 10.48
CA ALA A 116 7.82 9.83 10.05
C ALA A 116 7.57 9.93 8.55
N LEU A 117 8.31 9.17 7.74
CA LEU A 117 8.10 9.07 6.28
C LEU A 117 6.69 8.58 5.95
N CYS A 118 6.28 7.45 6.54
CA CYS A 118 4.96 6.88 6.31
C CYS A 118 3.84 7.83 6.74
N SER A 119 3.99 8.48 7.90
CA SER A 119 3.02 9.46 8.41
C SER A 119 2.90 10.69 7.51
N ARG A 120 4.02 11.18 6.96
CA ARG A 120 4.03 12.31 6.01
C ARG A 120 3.26 11.97 4.74
N VAL A 121 3.51 10.80 4.16
CA VAL A 121 2.80 10.31 2.97
C VAL A 121 1.33 10.07 3.28
N ALA A 122 1.01 9.60 4.48
CA ALA A 122 -0.38 9.42 4.93
C ALA A 122 -1.13 10.76 4.99
N LYS A 123 -0.51 11.80 5.58
CA LYS A 123 -1.03 13.17 5.60
C LYS A 123 -1.20 13.72 4.19
N GLN A 124 -0.22 13.50 3.31
CA GLN A 124 -0.28 13.94 1.91
C GLN A 124 -1.44 13.27 1.16
N ARG A 125 -1.65 11.96 1.35
CA ARG A 125 -2.78 11.23 0.77
C ARG A 125 -4.12 11.76 1.29
N ARG A 126 -4.20 12.08 2.58
CA ARG A 126 -5.41 12.67 3.18
C ARG A 126 -5.73 14.01 2.54
N ARG A 127 -4.75 14.90 2.43
CA ARG A 127 -4.91 16.20 1.76
C ARG A 127 -5.37 16.07 0.31
N LEU A 128 -4.81 15.13 -0.45
CA LEU A 128 -5.26 14.88 -1.84
C LEU A 128 -6.72 14.41 -1.93
N ARG A 129 -7.22 13.67 -0.93
CA ARG A 129 -8.63 13.28 -0.87
C ARG A 129 -9.52 14.46 -0.53
N GLU A 130 -9.07 15.34 0.36
CA GLU A 130 -9.78 16.54 0.80
C GLU A 130 -9.80 17.63 -0.28
N SER A 131 -8.74 17.74 -1.09
CA SER A 131 -8.64 18.70 -2.20
C SER A 131 -9.30 18.23 -3.49
N ALA A 132 -9.78 16.98 -3.55
CA ALA A 132 -10.59 16.54 -4.68
C ALA A 132 -11.91 17.30 -4.63
N PRO A 133 -12.33 17.96 -5.74
CA PRO A 133 -13.50 18.82 -5.72
C PRO A 133 -14.72 18.06 -5.18
N PRO A 134 -15.57 18.69 -4.37
CA PRO A 134 -16.83 18.09 -3.95
C PRO A 134 -17.56 17.67 -5.22
N ARG A 135 -17.98 16.40 -5.29
CA ARG A 135 -18.73 15.89 -6.43
C ARG A 135 -19.94 16.81 -6.60
N ARG A 136 -20.02 17.52 -7.73
CA ARG A 136 -21.21 18.29 -8.10
C ARG A 136 -22.41 17.35 -7.99
N ASN A 137 -23.18 17.50 -6.93
CA ASN A 137 -24.52 16.97 -6.87
C ASN A 137 -25.29 17.83 -7.87
N TRP A 138 -25.48 17.30 -9.08
CA TRP A 138 -26.52 17.80 -9.96
C TRP A 138 -27.83 17.43 -9.29
N THR A 139 -28.32 18.32 -8.45
CA THR A 139 -29.74 18.38 -8.12
C THR A 139 -30.41 19.15 -9.25
N SER A 140 -31.44 18.50 -9.80
CA SER A 140 -32.27 18.85 -10.93
C SER A 140 -32.74 20.30 -11.01
#